data_AF-P04480-F1
#
_entry.id   AF-P04480-F1
#
_cell.length_a   1.000
_cell.length_b   1.000
_cell.length_c   1.000
_cell.angle_alpha   90.00
_cell.angle_beta   90.00
_cell.angle_gamma   90.00
#
_symmetry.space_group_name_H-M   'P 1'
#
loop_
_entity.id
_entity.type
_entity.pdbx_description
1 polymer ?
#
loop_
_entity_poly.entity_id
_entity_poly.type
_entity_poly.pdbx_seq_one_letter_code
_entity_poly.pdbx_strand_id
1 'polypeptide(L)'
;MPGFNYGGKGDGTGWSSERGSGPEPGGGSHGNSGGHDRGDSSNVGNESVTVMKPGDSYNTPWGKVIINAAGQPTMNGTVMTADNSSMVPYGRGFTRVLNSLVNNPVSPAGQNGGKSPVQTAVENYLMVQSGNLPPGYWLSNGKVMTEVREERTSGGGGKNGNERTWTVKVPREVPQLTASYNEGMRIRQEAADRARAEANARALAEEEARAIASGKSKAEFDAGKRVEAAQAAINTAQLNVNNLSGAVSAANQVITQKQAEMTPLKNELAAANQRVQETLKFINDPIRSRIHFNMRSGLIRAQHNVDTKQNEINAAVANRDALNSQLSQANNILQNARNEKSAADAALSAATAQRLQAEAALRAAAEAAEKARQRQAEEAERQRQAMEVAEKAKDERELLEKTSELIAGMGDKIGEHLGDKYKAIAKDIADNIKNFQGKTIRSFDDAMASLNKITANPAMKINKADRDALVNAWKHVDAQDMANKLGNLSKAFKVADVVMKVEKVREKSIEGYETGNWGPLMLEVESWVLSGIASSVALGIFSATLGAYALSLGVPAIAVGIAGILLAAVVGALIDDKFADALNNEIIRPAH
;
A
#
# COMPACT_ATOMS: atom_id res chain seq x y z
N MET A 1 23.03 23.88 18.30
CA MET A 1 22.77 22.76 19.23
C MET A 1 21.44 23.09 19.90
N PRO A 2 20.37 22.28 19.73
CA PRO A 2 20.30 20.87 20.12
C PRO A 2 19.89 19.91 19.00
N GLY A 3 20.34 18.65 19.12
CA GLY A 3 20.21 17.58 18.13
C GLY A 3 18.95 16.73 18.31
N PHE A 4 18.47 16.21 17.18
CA PHE A 4 17.35 15.29 17.07
C PHE A 4 17.81 13.83 17.20
N ASN A 5 16.98 13.08 17.93
CA ASN A 5 17.11 11.69 18.35
C ASN A 5 16.95 10.69 17.19
N TYR A 6 17.93 9.79 17.02
CA TYR A 6 17.85 8.62 16.15
C TYR A 6 17.20 7.45 16.91
N GLY A 7 15.93 7.16 16.59
CA GLY A 7 15.24 5.95 17.02
C GLY A 7 14.87 5.10 15.80
N GLY A 8 15.85 4.33 15.30
CA GLY A 8 15.64 3.39 14.21
C GLY A 8 14.84 2.17 14.67
N LYS A 9 13.71 1.92 14.00
CA LYS A 9 13.07 0.61 13.93
C LYS A 9 12.76 0.27 12.48
N GLY A 10 13.44 -0.77 11.99
CA GLY A 10 12.88 -1.81 11.13
C GLY A 10 12.57 -1.43 9.68
N ASP A 11 13.52 -1.73 8.80
CA ASP A 11 13.37 -1.90 7.37
C ASP A 11 12.52 -3.15 7.05
N GLY A 12 11.22 -2.92 6.83
CA GLY A 12 10.21 -3.95 6.65
C GLY A 12 10.40 -4.88 5.45
N THR A 13 11.15 -5.97 5.63
CA THR A 13 11.13 -7.15 4.74
C THR A 13 10.65 -8.40 5.46
N GLY A 14 9.74 -9.15 4.81
CA GLY A 14 8.80 -10.07 5.44
C GLY A 14 9.34 -11.43 5.89
N TRP A 15 9.16 -11.73 7.17
CA TRP A 15 8.82 -13.05 7.75
C TRP A 15 8.73 -12.89 9.28
N SER A 16 7.55 -12.70 9.86
CA SER A 16 7.32 -12.96 11.31
C SER A 16 5.85 -12.78 11.67
N SER A 17 5.24 -13.88 12.11
CA SER A 17 3.88 -13.97 12.65
C SER A 17 3.91 -13.67 14.15
N GLU A 18 3.72 -12.42 14.55
CA GLU A 18 3.48 -12.07 15.96
C GLU A 18 2.23 -11.20 16.05
N ARG A 19 1.10 -11.83 16.41
CA ARG A 19 -0.12 -11.13 16.82
C ARG A 19 0.10 -10.57 18.23
N GLY A 20 0.48 -9.30 18.30
CA GLY A 20 0.27 -8.47 19.48
C GLY A 20 -1.19 -8.03 19.55
N SER A 21 -1.92 -8.49 20.57
CA SER A 21 -3.19 -7.89 20.97
C SER A 21 -3.34 -7.98 22.50
N GLY A 22 -2.85 -6.96 23.20
CA GLY A 22 -3.51 -6.45 24.41
C GLY A 22 -4.55 -5.40 23.99
N PRO A 23 -5.64 -5.19 24.75
CA PRO A 23 -5.52 -4.58 26.09
C PRO A 23 -6.48 -5.14 27.18
N GLU A 24 -6.06 -5.04 28.45
CA GLU A 24 -6.96 -5.04 29.63
C GLU A 24 -7.80 -3.74 29.67
N PRO A 25 -9.01 -3.70 30.29
CA PRO A 25 -9.11 -3.46 31.74
C PRO A 25 -10.23 -4.24 32.48
N GLY A 26 -9.99 -4.46 33.77
CA GLY A 26 -10.82 -5.23 34.69
C GLY A 26 -12.23 -4.70 34.99
N GLY A 27 -12.99 -5.58 35.63
CA GLY A 27 -14.28 -5.31 36.25
C GLY A 27 -14.52 -6.31 37.38
N GLY A 28 -14.26 -5.89 38.61
CA GLY A 28 -14.62 -6.63 39.81
C GLY A 28 -16.03 -6.28 40.31
N SER A 29 -16.42 -7.00 41.37
CA SER A 29 -17.38 -6.62 42.42
C SER A 29 -18.75 -7.32 42.43
N HIS A 30 -18.81 -8.29 43.35
CA HIS A 30 -19.80 -8.51 44.42
C HIS A 30 -21.28 -8.85 44.13
N GLY A 31 -21.73 -9.91 44.81
CA GLY A 31 -23.15 -10.22 45.05
C GLY A 31 -23.38 -11.57 45.74
N ASN A 32 -23.07 -11.64 47.03
CA ASN A 32 -23.30 -12.79 47.92
C ASN A 32 -24.77 -12.90 48.36
N SER A 33 -25.09 -14.04 49.02
CA SER A 33 -26.30 -14.45 49.77
C SER A 33 -27.17 -15.45 49.00
N GLY A 34 -27.52 -16.62 49.53
CA GLY A 34 -27.50 -17.14 50.90
C GLY A 34 -28.80 -17.93 51.08
N GLY A 35 -28.74 -19.18 51.55
CA GLY A 35 -29.97 -19.96 51.74
C GLY A 35 -29.72 -21.44 51.99
N HIS A 36 -29.49 -21.76 53.26
CA HIS A 36 -29.41 -23.11 53.83
C HIS A 36 -30.76 -23.84 53.70
N ASP A 37 -30.75 -25.16 53.49
CA ASP A 37 -31.25 -26.11 54.51
C ASP A 37 -31.16 -27.60 54.09
N ARG A 38 -30.55 -28.37 55.01
CA ARG A 38 -30.93 -29.74 55.46
C ARG A 38 -30.70 -30.95 54.55
N GLY A 39 -29.51 -31.51 54.69
CA GLY A 39 -29.26 -32.81 55.33
C GLY A 39 -29.98 -34.05 54.79
N ASP A 40 -29.21 -34.95 54.17
CA ASP A 40 -29.14 -36.34 54.64
C ASP A 40 -27.80 -36.98 54.23
N SER A 41 -27.26 -37.80 55.13
CA SER A 41 -25.90 -38.36 55.05
C SER A 41 -25.92 -39.75 54.41
N SER A 42 -25.06 -39.99 53.40
CA SER A 42 -24.51 -41.33 53.19
C SER A 42 -23.14 -41.27 52.50
N ASN A 43 -22.28 -42.15 53.01
CA ASN A 43 -20.82 -42.19 52.94
C ASN A 43 -20.31 -42.84 51.63
N VAL A 44 -19.52 -42.15 50.80
CA VAL A 44 -18.67 -42.78 49.76
C VAL A 44 -17.35 -41.99 49.53
N GLY A 45 -16.27 -42.55 50.08
CA GLY A 45 -14.86 -42.53 49.66
C GLY A 45 -14.23 -41.35 48.90
N ASN A 46 -13.15 -40.80 49.48
CA ASN A 46 -12.11 -39.98 48.83
C ASN A 46 -11.74 -40.47 47.41
N GLU A 47 -12.05 -39.70 46.37
CA GLU A 47 -11.49 -39.86 45.03
C GLU A 47 -10.22 -38.99 44.88
N SER A 48 -9.05 -39.63 44.78
CA SER A 48 -7.80 -38.93 44.47
C SER A 48 -7.73 -38.59 42.97
N VAL A 49 -7.80 -37.30 42.63
CA VAL A 49 -7.57 -36.81 41.27
C VAL A 49 -6.07 -36.92 40.96
N THR A 50 -5.67 -37.94 40.19
CA THR A 50 -4.29 -38.06 39.70
C THR A 50 -4.18 -37.40 38.33
N VAL A 51 -3.41 -36.31 38.23
CA VAL A 51 -3.13 -35.62 36.96
C VAL A 51 -2.08 -36.39 36.18
N MET A 52 -2.47 -36.93 35.02
CA MET A 52 -1.56 -37.63 34.12
C MET A 52 -0.65 -36.65 33.36
N LYS A 53 0.64 -36.99 33.25
CA LYS A 53 1.68 -36.20 32.55
C LYS A 53 1.92 -36.73 31.14
N PRO A 54 2.50 -35.92 30.23
CA PRO A 54 3.01 -36.42 28.95
C PRO A 54 3.89 -37.66 29.14
N GLY A 55 3.56 -38.75 28.43
CA GLY A 55 4.20 -40.06 28.57
C GLY A 55 3.44 -41.07 29.45
N ASP A 56 2.54 -40.61 30.32
CA ASP A 56 1.70 -41.51 31.12
C ASP A 56 0.73 -42.28 30.23
N SER A 57 0.47 -43.54 30.57
CA SER A 57 -0.46 -44.39 29.84
C SER A 57 -1.28 -45.29 30.76
N TYR A 58 -2.47 -45.65 30.32
CA TYR A 58 -3.31 -46.66 30.97
C TYR A 58 -4.01 -47.52 29.92
N ASN A 59 -4.32 -48.76 30.30
CA ASN A 59 -4.98 -49.71 29.41
C ASN A 59 -6.50 -49.61 29.57
N THR A 60 -7.22 -49.69 28.44
CA THR A 60 -8.67 -49.84 28.38
C THR A 60 -9.03 -51.05 27.52
N PRO A 61 -10.27 -51.59 27.62
CA PRO A 61 -10.78 -52.62 26.70
C PRO A 61 -10.79 -52.21 25.22
N TRP A 62 -10.63 -50.92 24.91
CA TRP A 62 -10.63 -50.38 23.54
C TRP A 62 -9.24 -50.07 23.00
N GLY A 63 -8.21 -50.19 23.84
CA GLY A 63 -6.83 -49.87 23.50
C GLY A 63 -6.11 -49.13 24.63
N LYS A 64 -4.80 -48.92 24.44
CA LYS A 64 -3.98 -48.12 25.36
C LYS A 64 -4.22 -46.63 25.10
N VAL A 65 -4.48 -45.87 26.16
CA VAL A 65 -4.49 -44.41 26.14
C VAL A 65 -3.12 -43.90 26.54
N ILE A 66 -2.57 -42.97 25.78
CA ILE A 66 -1.25 -42.35 26.00
C ILE A 66 -1.41 -40.84 25.99
N ILE A 67 -0.86 -40.13 26.98
CA ILE A 67 -0.78 -38.68 26.94
C ILE A 67 0.42 -38.29 26.05
N ASN A 68 0.15 -37.62 24.93
CA ASN A 68 1.20 -37.19 24.00
C ASN A 68 2.03 -36.01 24.57
N ALA A 69 3.06 -35.60 23.83
CA ALA A 69 3.94 -34.47 24.22
C ALA A 69 3.19 -33.14 24.40
N ALA A 70 2.03 -32.96 23.76
CA ALA A 70 1.17 -31.79 23.88
C ALA A 70 0.17 -31.87 25.06
N GLY A 71 0.26 -32.91 25.91
CA GLY A 71 -0.65 -33.10 27.04
C GLY A 71 -2.04 -33.64 26.64
N GLN A 72 -2.20 -34.10 25.39
CA GLN A 72 -3.48 -34.57 24.88
C GLN A 72 -3.56 -36.09 24.95
N PRO A 73 -4.71 -36.66 25.35
CA PRO A 73 -4.90 -38.10 25.38
C PRO A 73 -5.05 -38.64 23.95
N THR A 74 -4.30 -39.67 23.62
CA THR A 74 -4.31 -40.34 22.32
C THR A 74 -4.66 -41.81 22.50
N MET A 75 -5.39 -42.37 21.54
CA MET A 75 -5.70 -43.80 21.44
C MET A 75 -5.45 -44.22 19.99
N ASN A 76 -4.73 -45.33 19.77
CA ASN A 76 -4.31 -45.78 18.44
C ASN A 76 -3.69 -44.66 17.56
N GLY A 77 -2.86 -43.79 18.17
CA GLY A 77 -2.21 -42.68 17.47
C GLY A 77 -3.12 -41.48 17.12
N THR A 78 -4.42 -41.54 17.41
CA THR A 78 -5.37 -40.45 17.16
C THR A 78 -5.59 -39.63 18.43
N VAL A 79 -5.53 -38.31 18.34
CA VAL A 79 -5.87 -37.39 19.44
C VAL A 79 -7.37 -37.47 19.73
N MET A 80 -7.72 -37.76 20.97
CA MET A 80 -9.10 -37.83 21.42
C MET A 80 -9.61 -36.41 21.73
N THR A 81 -10.55 -35.94 20.92
CA THR A 81 -11.23 -34.64 21.02
C THR A 81 -12.70 -34.82 21.37
N ALA A 82 -13.40 -33.74 21.75
CA ALA A 82 -14.84 -33.82 22.00
C ALA A 82 -15.64 -34.30 20.78
N ASP A 83 -15.14 -34.04 19.56
CA ASP A 83 -15.83 -34.36 18.32
C ASP A 83 -15.65 -35.83 17.86
N ASN A 84 -14.52 -36.45 18.24
CA ASN A 84 -14.14 -37.79 17.77
C ASN A 84 -14.06 -38.85 18.88
N SER A 85 -14.35 -38.50 20.13
CA SER A 85 -14.27 -39.41 21.28
C SER A 85 -15.39 -39.19 22.29
N SER A 86 -15.74 -40.24 23.01
CA SER A 86 -16.84 -40.25 23.96
C SER A 86 -16.42 -40.83 25.31
N MET A 87 -17.05 -40.35 26.37
CA MET A 87 -16.88 -40.92 27.71
C MET A 87 -17.72 -42.18 27.82
N VAL A 88 -17.09 -43.32 28.11
CA VAL A 88 -17.73 -44.62 28.28
C VAL A 88 -17.52 -45.12 29.72
N PRO A 89 -18.51 -45.78 30.34
CA PRO A 89 -18.34 -46.41 31.66
C PRO A 89 -17.22 -47.46 31.64
N TYR A 90 -16.34 -47.41 32.63
CA TYR A 90 -15.25 -48.37 32.82
C TYR A 90 -14.94 -48.57 34.32
N GLY A 91 -15.09 -49.81 34.79
CA GLY A 91 -14.95 -50.12 36.22
C GLY A 91 -16.01 -49.39 37.07
N ARG A 92 -15.56 -48.67 38.11
CA ARG A 92 -16.41 -47.76 38.91
C ARG A 92 -16.45 -46.31 38.37
N GLY A 93 -15.78 -46.03 37.25
CA GLY A 93 -15.65 -44.68 36.69
C GLY A 93 -15.97 -44.61 35.19
N PHE A 94 -15.40 -43.61 34.52
CA PHE A 94 -15.54 -43.39 33.08
C PHE A 94 -14.15 -43.29 32.42
N THR A 95 -14.04 -43.71 31.16
CA THR A 95 -12.85 -43.53 30.32
C THR A 95 -13.22 -42.95 28.97
N ARG A 96 -12.29 -42.26 28.30
CA ARG A 96 -12.52 -41.65 26.99
C ARG A 96 -12.05 -42.59 25.88
N VAL A 97 -12.88 -42.80 24.86
CA VAL A 97 -12.64 -43.75 23.76
C VAL A 97 -12.99 -43.11 22.43
N LEU A 98 -12.23 -43.39 21.37
CA LEU A 98 -12.55 -42.94 20.01
C LEU A 98 -13.91 -43.49 19.57
N ASN A 99 -14.74 -42.66 18.97
CA ASN A 99 -16.08 -43.05 18.49
C ASN A 99 -16.04 -44.26 17.54
N SER A 100 -14.94 -44.42 16.79
CA SER A 100 -14.68 -45.57 15.90
C SER A 100 -14.44 -46.89 16.64
N LEU A 101 -14.01 -46.84 17.90
CA LEU A 101 -13.68 -48.02 18.71
C LEU A 101 -14.79 -48.38 19.69
N VAL A 102 -15.69 -47.45 20.03
CA VAL A 102 -16.77 -47.68 21.00
C VAL A 102 -17.54 -48.98 20.73
N ASN A 103 -17.77 -49.30 19.45
CA ASN A 103 -18.53 -50.47 19.00
C ASN A 103 -17.73 -51.78 18.85
N ASN A 104 -16.39 -51.71 18.87
CA ASN A 104 -15.46 -52.81 18.62
C ASN A 104 -14.28 -52.79 19.62
N PRO A 105 -14.47 -53.29 20.85
CA PRO A 105 -13.37 -53.41 21.81
C PRO A 105 -12.29 -54.35 21.27
N VAL A 106 -11.03 -53.91 21.36
CA VAL A 106 -9.87 -54.71 20.94
C VAL A 106 -9.45 -55.54 22.15
N SER A 107 -10.11 -56.68 22.38
CA SER A 107 -9.79 -57.55 23.52
C SER A 107 -8.33 -58.00 23.50
N PRO A 108 -7.56 -57.76 24.59
CA PRO A 108 -6.34 -58.51 24.85
C PRO A 108 -6.71 -59.99 25.04
N ALA A 109 -5.88 -60.89 24.52
CA ALA A 109 -6.10 -62.34 24.54
C ALA A 109 -6.54 -62.85 25.94
N GLY A 110 -7.72 -63.46 26.05
CA GLY A 110 -8.03 -64.35 27.18
C GLY A 110 -9.41 -64.31 27.87
N GLN A 111 -10.42 -63.54 27.44
CA GLN A 111 -11.75 -63.59 28.07
C GLN A 111 -12.90 -63.73 27.07
N ASN A 112 -13.54 -64.91 27.07
CA ASN A 112 -14.88 -65.14 26.53
C ASN A 112 -15.88 -64.26 27.30
N GLY A 113 -16.66 -63.41 26.62
CA GLY A 113 -17.73 -62.66 27.30
C GLY A 113 -18.50 -61.76 26.35
N GLY A 114 -19.79 -62.05 26.14
CA GLY A 114 -20.70 -61.21 25.36
C GLY A 114 -20.75 -59.77 25.89
N LYS A 115 -21.06 -58.81 25.00
CA LYS A 115 -21.19 -57.38 25.34
C LYS A 115 -22.05 -57.22 26.60
N SER A 116 -21.54 -56.52 27.60
CA SER A 116 -22.33 -56.16 28.78
C SER A 116 -23.52 -55.28 28.35
N PRO A 117 -24.70 -55.41 28.98
CA PRO A 117 -25.84 -54.52 28.76
C PRO A 117 -25.47 -53.03 28.86
N VAL A 118 -24.50 -52.68 29.72
CA VAL A 118 -24.00 -51.30 29.90
C VAL A 118 -23.27 -50.79 28.65
N GLN A 119 -22.50 -51.66 27.97
CA GLN A 119 -21.77 -51.31 26.76
C GLN A 119 -22.74 -51.03 25.60
N THR A 120 -23.78 -51.85 25.47
CA THR A 120 -24.86 -51.67 24.49
C THR A 120 -25.64 -50.37 24.72
N ALA A 121 -25.89 -50.00 25.98
CA ALA A 121 -26.62 -48.76 26.31
C ALA A 121 -25.86 -47.49 25.89
N VAL A 122 -24.53 -47.49 25.99
CA VAL A 122 -23.66 -46.35 25.63
C VAL A 122 -23.49 -46.24 24.12
N GLU A 123 -23.33 -47.37 23.42
CA GLU A 123 -23.33 -47.44 21.95
C GLU A 123 -24.64 -46.85 21.40
N ASN A 124 -25.77 -47.25 21.98
CA ASN A 124 -27.09 -46.73 21.63
C ASN A 124 -27.20 -45.23 21.90
N TYR A 125 -26.69 -44.77 23.05
CA TYR A 125 -26.69 -43.34 23.40
C TYR A 125 -25.94 -42.50 22.35
N LEU A 126 -24.73 -42.92 21.96
CA LEU A 126 -23.87 -42.18 21.03
C LEU A 126 -24.37 -42.26 19.58
N MET A 127 -24.91 -43.41 19.16
CA MET A 127 -25.59 -43.51 17.86
C MET A 127 -26.71 -42.48 17.78
N VAL A 128 -27.58 -42.44 18.80
CA VAL A 128 -28.71 -41.51 18.85
C VAL A 128 -28.25 -40.06 18.87
N GLN A 129 -27.17 -39.75 19.60
CA GLN A 129 -26.56 -38.41 19.60
C GLN A 129 -26.05 -38.02 18.22
N SER A 130 -25.50 -38.95 17.44
CA SER A 130 -25.07 -38.70 16.05
C SER A 130 -26.22 -38.60 15.04
N GLY A 131 -27.46 -38.87 15.46
CA GLY A 131 -28.67 -38.84 14.62
C GLY A 131 -29.06 -40.21 14.04
N ASN A 132 -28.34 -41.27 14.40
CA ASN A 132 -28.62 -42.63 13.97
C ASN A 132 -29.41 -43.39 15.05
N LEU A 133 -30.47 -44.10 14.67
CA LEU A 133 -31.26 -44.89 15.63
C LEU A 133 -30.78 -46.35 15.64
N PRO A 134 -30.56 -46.95 16.82
CA PRO A 134 -30.22 -48.37 16.90
C PRO A 134 -31.36 -49.24 16.37
N PRO A 135 -31.08 -50.48 15.92
CA PRO A 135 -32.12 -51.42 15.50
C PRO A 135 -33.17 -51.62 16.59
N GLY A 136 -34.46 -51.57 16.23
CA GLY A 136 -35.58 -51.68 17.18
C GLY A 136 -35.99 -50.37 17.85
N TYR A 137 -35.35 -49.25 17.49
CA TYR A 137 -35.74 -47.90 17.91
C TYR A 137 -36.21 -47.09 16.71
N TRP A 138 -37.18 -46.21 16.92
CA TRP A 138 -37.66 -45.26 15.91
C TRP A 138 -37.99 -43.91 16.56
N LEU A 139 -38.06 -42.86 15.75
CA LEU A 139 -38.45 -41.54 16.24
C LEU A 139 -39.97 -41.37 16.12
N SER A 140 -40.61 -40.83 17.15
CA SER A 140 -42.01 -40.40 17.11
C SER A 140 -42.17 -39.11 17.91
N ASN A 141 -42.65 -38.04 17.27
CA ASN A 141 -42.85 -36.71 17.89
C ASN A 141 -41.64 -36.22 18.71
N GLY A 142 -40.42 -36.35 18.16
CA GLY A 142 -39.19 -35.94 18.83
C GLY A 142 -38.74 -36.85 19.97
N LYS A 143 -39.39 -37.99 20.17
CA LYS A 143 -39.07 -38.98 21.19
C LYS A 143 -38.50 -40.22 20.56
N VAL A 144 -37.48 -40.80 21.20
CA VAL A 144 -36.93 -42.09 20.77
C VAL A 144 -37.78 -43.18 21.39
N MET A 145 -38.44 -43.94 20.53
CA MET A 145 -39.37 -45.01 20.88
C MET A 145 -38.72 -46.37 20.68
N THR A 146 -39.15 -47.34 21.47
CA THR A 146 -38.88 -48.76 21.26
C THR A 146 -40.14 -49.59 21.53
N GLU A 147 -40.11 -50.87 21.20
CA GLU A 147 -41.23 -51.77 21.42
C GLU A 147 -41.03 -52.58 22.71
N VAL A 148 -41.95 -52.44 23.66
CA VAL A 148 -41.94 -53.20 24.92
C VAL A 148 -43.12 -54.16 24.95
N ARG A 149 -42.92 -55.35 25.51
CA ARG A 149 -43.99 -56.33 25.74
C ARG A 149 -44.67 -56.02 27.07
N GLU A 150 -45.97 -55.75 27.03
CA GLU A 150 -46.81 -55.57 28.22
C GLU A 150 -47.83 -56.70 28.30
N GLU A 151 -47.98 -57.30 29.48
CA GLU A 151 -49.10 -58.18 29.77
C GLU A 151 -50.35 -57.34 30.05
N ARG A 152 -51.44 -57.63 29.33
CA ARG A 152 -52.76 -57.04 29.60
C ARG A 152 -53.73 -58.13 29.99
N THR A 153 -54.47 -57.86 31.07
CA THR A 153 -55.55 -58.72 31.55
C THR A 153 -56.88 -58.01 31.32
N SER A 154 -57.83 -58.63 30.61
CA SER A 154 -59.21 -58.11 30.62
C SER A 154 -59.98 -58.66 31.80
N GLY A 155 -60.52 -57.76 32.64
CA GLY A 155 -61.51 -58.11 33.65
C GLY A 155 -62.81 -58.54 32.98
N GLY A 156 -63.23 -59.79 33.22
CA GLY A 156 -64.47 -60.34 32.73
C GLY A 156 -65.68 -59.72 33.43
N GLY A 157 -66.22 -58.63 32.88
CA GLY A 157 -67.48 -58.02 33.32
C GLY A 157 -68.68 -58.88 32.93
N GLY A 158 -69.03 -59.88 33.76
CA GLY A 158 -70.20 -60.73 33.58
C GLY A 158 -70.14 -61.93 34.52
N LYS A 159 -71.29 -62.47 34.94
CA LYS A 159 -71.44 -63.51 35.99
C LYS A 159 -70.64 -64.83 35.77
N ASN A 160 -69.90 -64.98 34.66
CA ASN A 160 -68.99 -66.09 34.32
C ASN A 160 -67.72 -65.63 33.54
N GLY A 161 -67.23 -64.40 33.77
CA GLY A 161 -66.14 -63.82 32.96
C GLY A 161 -64.75 -64.34 33.29
N ASN A 162 -64.19 -65.24 32.46
CA ASN A 162 -62.79 -65.65 32.57
C ASN A 162 -61.84 -64.49 32.27
N GLU A 163 -60.91 -64.19 33.20
CA GLU A 163 -59.74 -63.37 32.89
C GLU A 163 -58.93 -64.03 31.77
N ARG A 164 -58.51 -63.20 30.81
CA ARG A 164 -57.52 -63.58 29.81
C ARG A 164 -56.37 -62.60 29.93
N THR A 165 -55.18 -63.12 30.17
CA THR A 165 -53.92 -62.39 30.05
C THR A 165 -53.35 -62.62 28.66
N TRP A 166 -52.98 -61.56 27.94
CA TRP A 166 -52.25 -61.66 26.68
C TRP A 166 -51.15 -60.61 26.63
N THR A 167 -50.05 -60.93 25.94
CA THR A 167 -48.95 -60.00 25.74
C THR A 167 -49.23 -59.10 24.53
N VAL A 168 -49.25 -57.78 24.74
CA VAL A 168 -49.33 -56.77 23.68
C VAL A 168 -47.96 -56.10 23.52
N LYS A 169 -47.57 -55.85 22.27
CA LYS A 169 -46.41 -55.01 21.95
C LYS A 169 -46.84 -53.55 21.97
N VAL A 170 -46.28 -52.76 22.88
CA VAL A 170 -46.62 -51.34 23.01
C VAL A 170 -45.40 -50.45 22.72
N PRO A 171 -45.60 -49.32 22.03
CA PRO A 171 -44.55 -48.32 21.85
C PRO A 171 -44.26 -47.64 23.20
N ARG A 172 -43.00 -47.61 23.62
CA ARG A 172 -42.55 -46.90 24.82
C ARG A 172 -41.39 -45.98 24.49
N GLU A 173 -41.45 -44.76 25.02
CA GLU A 173 -40.35 -43.80 24.97
C GLU A 173 -39.16 -44.33 25.79
N VAL A 174 -37.94 -44.06 25.32
CA VAL A 174 -36.70 -44.29 26.05
C VAL A 174 -36.09 -42.94 26.42
N PRO A 175 -36.39 -42.40 27.62
CA PRO A 175 -36.08 -41.01 27.97
C PRO A 175 -34.62 -40.62 27.80
N GLN A 176 -33.69 -41.53 28.13
CA GLN A 176 -32.24 -41.31 28.00
C GLN A 176 -31.81 -41.14 26.54
N LEU A 177 -32.42 -41.91 25.62
CA LEU A 177 -32.15 -41.79 24.19
C LEU A 177 -32.88 -40.57 23.60
N THR A 178 -34.08 -40.24 24.06
CA THR A 178 -34.74 -38.97 23.69
C THR A 178 -33.87 -37.77 24.06
N ALA A 179 -33.31 -37.73 25.28
CA ALA A 179 -32.40 -36.68 25.71
C ALA A 179 -31.15 -36.62 24.83
N SER A 180 -30.54 -37.77 24.55
CA SER A 180 -29.38 -37.88 23.64
C SER A 180 -29.70 -37.35 22.22
N TYR A 181 -30.87 -37.69 21.69
CA TYR A 181 -31.31 -37.26 20.37
C TYR A 181 -31.45 -35.74 20.30
N ASN A 182 -32.11 -35.16 21.30
CA ASN A 182 -32.33 -33.71 21.40
C ASN A 182 -31.01 -32.95 21.54
N GLU A 183 -30.08 -33.46 22.36
CA GLU A 183 -28.75 -32.89 22.52
C GLU A 183 -27.92 -33.00 21.23
N GLY A 184 -27.97 -34.16 20.57
CA GLY A 184 -27.35 -34.37 19.27
C GLY A 184 -27.89 -33.43 18.19
N MET A 185 -29.20 -33.18 18.18
CA MET A 185 -29.85 -32.21 17.30
C MET A 185 -29.34 -30.79 17.57
N ARG A 186 -29.25 -30.37 18.84
CA ARG A 186 -28.71 -29.07 19.25
C ARG A 186 -27.28 -28.87 18.75
N ILE A 187 -26.40 -29.84 19.02
CA ILE A 187 -24.98 -29.79 18.59
C ILE A 187 -24.87 -29.70 17.07
N ARG A 188 -25.63 -30.50 16.32
CA ARG A 188 -25.62 -30.45 14.85
C ARG A 188 -26.14 -29.12 14.32
N GLN A 189 -27.17 -28.55 14.94
CA GLN A 189 -27.71 -27.25 14.56
C GLN A 189 -26.68 -26.14 14.80
N GLU A 190 -26.05 -26.11 15.99
CA GLU A 190 -24.99 -25.16 16.32
C GLU A 190 -23.78 -25.30 15.38
N ALA A 191 -23.37 -26.53 15.06
CA ALA A 191 -22.31 -26.80 14.10
C ALA A 191 -22.67 -26.32 12.68
N ALA A 192 -23.92 -26.54 12.24
CA ALA A 192 -24.41 -26.07 10.95
C ALA A 192 -24.48 -24.55 10.88
N ASP A 193 -24.94 -23.89 11.94
CA ASP A 193 -25.03 -22.43 12.03
C ASP A 193 -23.64 -21.80 12.07
N ARG A 194 -22.70 -22.40 12.81
CA ARG A 194 -21.29 -22.00 12.81
C ARG A 194 -20.66 -22.17 11.43
N ALA A 195 -20.87 -23.31 10.76
CA ALA A 195 -20.36 -23.54 9.41
C ALA A 195 -20.90 -22.52 8.39
N ARG A 196 -22.19 -22.16 8.50
CA ARG A 196 -22.80 -21.10 7.68
C ARG A 196 -22.19 -19.73 7.96
N ALA A 197 -21.99 -19.38 9.24
CA ALA A 197 -21.35 -18.12 9.61
C ALA A 197 -19.91 -18.03 9.09
N GLU A 198 -19.14 -19.11 9.22
CA GLU A 198 -17.77 -19.19 8.69
C GLU A 198 -17.74 -19.11 7.15
N ALA A 199 -18.66 -19.76 6.46
CA ALA A 199 -18.78 -19.68 5.01
C ALA A 199 -19.11 -18.24 4.53
N ASN A 200 -20.06 -17.58 5.20
CA ASN A 200 -20.43 -16.19 4.90
C ASN A 200 -19.26 -15.23 5.17
N ALA A 201 -18.51 -15.43 6.25
CA ALA A 201 -17.33 -14.62 6.56
C ALA A 201 -16.22 -14.78 5.50
N ARG A 202 -16.00 -16.00 5.00
CA ARG A 202 -15.03 -16.26 3.91
C ARG A 202 -15.47 -15.59 2.61
N ALA A 203 -16.75 -15.71 2.25
CA ALA A 203 -17.29 -15.05 1.05
C ALA A 203 -17.14 -13.53 1.10
N LEU A 204 -17.41 -12.92 2.27
CA LEU A 204 -17.22 -11.48 2.46
C LEU A 204 -15.75 -11.07 2.36
N ALA A 205 -14.83 -11.85 2.94
CA ALA A 205 -13.40 -11.58 2.86
C ALA A 205 -12.86 -11.70 1.41
N GLU A 206 -13.34 -12.67 0.64
CA GLU A 206 -13.02 -12.79 -0.78
C GLU A 206 -13.55 -11.61 -1.60
N GLU A 207 -14.76 -11.15 -1.29
CA GLU A 207 -15.35 -9.98 -1.94
C GLU A 207 -14.59 -8.69 -1.61
N GLU A 208 -14.21 -8.51 -0.34
CA GLU A 208 -13.36 -7.39 0.12
C GLU A 208 -12.03 -7.39 -0.63
N ALA A 209 -11.37 -8.56 -0.72
CA ALA A 209 -10.09 -8.69 -1.42
C ALA A 209 -10.20 -8.33 -2.91
N ARG A 210 -11.28 -8.75 -3.58
CA ARG A 210 -11.55 -8.38 -4.99
C ARG A 210 -11.83 -6.89 -5.15
N ALA A 211 -12.57 -6.28 -4.22
CA ALA A 211 -12.85 -4.85 -4.24
C ALA A 211 -11.57 -4.02 -4.07
N ILE A 212 -10.71 -4.40 -3.12
CA ILE A 212 -9.41 -3.75 -2.91
C ILE A 212 -8.52 -3.90 -4.15
N ALA A 213 -8.49 -5.08 -4.76
CA ALA A 213 -7.75 -5.30 -6.01
C ALA A 213 -8.28 -4.46 -7.19
N SER A 214 -9.58 -4.12 -7.20
CA SER A 214 -10.19 -3.23 -8.20
C SER A 214 -9.94 -1.73 -7.94
N GLY A 215 -9.19 -1.39 -6.90
CA GLY A 215 -8.85 -0.01 -6.54
C GLY A 215 -9.82 0.64 -5.55
N LYS A 216 -10.80 -0.08 -4.99
CA LYS A 216 -11.64 0.47 -3.90
C LYS A 216 -10.86 0.43 -2.58
N SER A 217 -11.02 1.46 -1.77
CA SER A 217 -10.55 1.43 -0.38
C SER A 217 -11.44 0.50 0.46
N LYS A 218 -10.89 -0.02 1.57
CA LYS A 218 -11.67 -0.78 2.56
C LYS A 218 -12.88 0.04 3.04
N ALA A 219 -12.72 1.34 3.26
CA ALA A 219 -13.80 2.24 3.65
C ALA A 219 -14.93 2.33 2.58
N GLU A 220 -14.59 2.37 1.29
CA GLU A 220 -15.59 2.31 0.20
C GLU A 220 -16.30 0.95 0.17
N PHE A 221 -15.58 -0.15 0.39
CA PHE A 221 -16.18 -1.48 0.46
C PHE A 221 -17.17 -1.60 1.63
N ASP A 222 -16.73 -1.24 2.84
CA ASP A 222 -17.54 -1.29 4.06
C ASP A 222 -18.77 -0.39 3.95
N ALA A 223 -18.61 0.83 3.41
CA ALA A 223 -19.73 1.73 3.15
C ALA A 223 -20.71 1.16 2.12
N GLY A 224 -20.21 0.52 1.05
CA GLY A 224 -21.05 -0.19 0.08
C GLY A 224 -21.88 -1.31 0.70
N LYS A 225 -21.26 -2.12 1.58
CA LYS A 225 -21.99 -3.18 2.32
C LYS A 225 -23.06 -2.61 3.25
N ARG A 226 -22.82 -1.43 3.84
CA ARG A 226 -23.84 -0.73 4.64
C ARG A 226 -25.00 -0.23 3.78
N VAL A 227 -24.75 0.24 2.56
CA VAL A 227 -25.82 0.62 1.61
C VAL A 227 -26.68 -0.59 1.24
N GLU A 228 -26.05 -1.73 0.93
CA GLU A 228 -26.75 -2.99 0.63
C GLU A 228 -27.64 -3.44 1.80
N ALA A 229 -27.08 -3.44 3.03
CA ALA A 229 -27.80 -3.81 4.24
C ALA A 229 -28.97 -2.84 4.52
N ALA A 230 -28.76 -1.54 4.39
CA ALA A 230 -29.81 -0.54 4.60
C ALA A 230 -30.93 -0.66 3.54
N GLN A 231 -30.59 -0.98 2.29
CA GLN A 231 -31.58 -1.23 1.26
C GLN A 231 -32.41 -2.50 1.53
N ALA A 232 -31.77 -3.57 2.03
CA ALA A 232 -32.48 -4.78 2.45
C ALA A 232 -33.43 -4.52 3.65
N ALA A 233 -33.00 -3.67 4.59
CA ALA A 233 -33.84 -3.23 5.71
C ALA A 233 -35.06 -2.43 5.24
N ILE A 234 -34.90 -1.52 4.27
CA ILE A 234 -36.02 -0.80 3.65
C ILE A 234 -37.00 -1.76 3.00
N ASN A 235 -36.50 -2.74 2.22
CA ASN A 235 -37.37 -3.71 1.55
C ASN A 235 -38.20 -4.51 2.56
N THR A 236 -37.57 -4.96 3.64
CA THR A 236 -38.24 -5.69 4.73
C THR A 236 -39.28 -4.84 5.45
N ALA A 237 -38.92 -3.60 5.82
CA ALA A 237 -39.81 -2.68 6.49
C ALA A 237 -41.00 -2.28 5.61
N GLN A 238 -40.78 -2.08 4.31
CA GLN A 238 -41.83 -1.77 3.34
C GLN A 238 -42.82 -2.93 3.18
N LEU A 239 -42.33 -4.17 3.13
CA LEU A 239 -43.20 -5.35 3.11
C LEU A 239 -44.08 -5.43 4.36
N ASN A 240 -43.52 -5.16 5.54
CA ASN A 240 -44.29 -5.14 6.79
C ASN A 240 -45.37 -4.05 6.79
N VAL A 241 -45.04 -2.83 6.35
CA VAL A 241 -46.00 -1.73 6.20
C VAL A 241 -47.13 -2.11 5.24
N ASN A 242 -46.81 -2.74 4.11
CA ASN A 242 -47.80 -3.17 3.13
C ASN A 242 -48.75 -4.24 3.71
N ASN A 243 -48.20 -5.23 4.43
CA ASN A 243 -48.99 -6.29 5.07
C ASN A 243 -49.93 -5.72 6.15
N LEU A 244 -49.42 -4.83 7.00
CA LEU A 244 -50.21 -4.19 8.05
C LEU A 244 -51.28 -3.25 7.48
N SER A 245 -50.96 -2.51 6.42
CA SER A 245 -51.94 -1.68 5.70
C SER A 245 -53.09 -2.52 5.11
N GLY A 246 -52.76 -3.69 4.54
CA GLY A 246 -53.74 -4.68 4.10
C GLY A 246 -54.61 -5.22 5.25
N ALA A 247 -53.99 -5.55 6.38
CA ALA A 247 -54.70 -6.04 7.57
C ALA A 247 -55.66 -5.00 8.18
N VAL A 248 -55.23 -3.73 8.26
CA VAL A 248 -56.09 -2.62 8.69
C VAL A 248 -57.29 -2.46 7.75
N SER A 249 -57.06 -2.56 6.44
CA SER A 249 -58.13 -2.47 5.44
C SER A 249 -59.14 -3.61 5.60
N ALA A 250 -58.67 -4.85 5.81
CA ALA A 250 -59.53 -5.99 6.09
C ALA A 250 -60.31 -5.83 7.41
N ALA A 251 -59.67 -5.33 8.47
CA ALA A 251 -60.34 -5.07 9.74
C ALA A 251 -61.45 -4.01 9.60
N ASN A 252 -61.23 -2.96 8.81
CA ASN A 252 -62.25 -1.97 8.50
C ASN A 252 -63.45 -2.59 7.76
N GLN A 253 -63.22 -3.49 6.81
CA GLN A 253 -64.31 -4.21 6.12
C GLN A 253 -65.16 -5.04 7.09
N VAL A 254 -64.52 -5.74 8.03
CA VAL A 254 -65.23 -6.52 9.07
C VAL A 254 -66.08 -5.61 9.95
N ILE A 255 -65.55 -4.45 10.36
CA ILE A 255 -66.31 -3.45 11.13
C ILE A 255 -67.53 -2.98 10.34
N THR A 256 -67.36 -2.61 9.06
CA THR A 256 -68.46 -2.18 8.19
C THR A 256 -69.54 -3.26 8.05
N GLN A 257 -69.14 -4.53 7.85
CA GLN A 257 -70.08 -5.65 7.76
C GLN A 257 -70.88 -5.82 9.06
N LYS A 258 -70.21 -5.84 10.21
CA LYS A 258 -70.88 -5.98 11.52
C LYS A 258 -71.78 -4.78 11.85
N GLN A 259 -71.39 -3.57 11.44
CA GLN A 259 -72.23 -2.38 11.56
C GLN A 259 -73.48 -2.47 10.68
N ALA A 260 -73.38 -3.03 9.48
CA ALA A 260 -74.54 -3.26 8.63
C ALA A 260 -75.55 -4.26 9.26
N GLU A 261 -75.05 -5.32 9.91
CA GLU A 261 -75.86 -6.30 10.65
C GLU A 261 -76.57 -5.71 11.89
N MET A 262 -76.11 -4.57 12.41
CA MET A 262 -76.73 -3.91 13.57
C MET A 262 -78.11 -3.32 13.25
N THR A 263 -78.31 -2.86 12.01
CA THR A 263 -79.57 -2.24 11.57
C THR A 263 -80.78 -3.17 11.71
N PRO A 264 -80.78 -4.40 11.15
CA PRO A 264 -81.91 -5.31 11.32
C PRO A 264 -82.13 -5.71 12.78
N LEU A 265 -81.08 -5.89 13.58
CA LEU A 265 -81.20 -6.22 15.01
C LEU A 265 -81.88 -5.09 15.82
N LYS A 266 -81.56 -3.83 15.51
CA LYS A 266 -82.24 -2.67 16.12
C LYS A 266 -83.71 -2.60 15.71
N ASN A 267 -84.03 -2.93 14.46
CA ASN A 267 -85.40 -3.01 13.98
C ASN A 267 -86.17 -4.14 14.68
N GLU A 268 -85.55 -5.31 14.87
CA GLU A 268 -86.13 -6.42 15.64
C GLU A 268 -86.37 -6.06 17.11
N LEU A 269 -85.43 -5.36 17.74
CA LEU A 269 -85.58 -4.86 19.12
C LEU A 269 -86.75 -3.87 19.22
N ALA A 270 -86.85 -2.91 18.29
CA ALA A 270 -87.96 -1.97 18.23
C ALA A 270 -89.31 -2.69 18.05
N ALA A 271 -89.38 -3.66 17.13
CA ALA A 271 -90.58 -4.47 16.90
C ALA A 271 -90.94 -5.35 18.10
N ALA A 272 -89.96 -5.95 18.78
CA ALA A 272 -90.19 -6.74 19.99
C ALA A 272 -90.71 -5.86 21.14
N ASN A 273 -90.18 -4.65 21.29
CA ASN A 273 -90.65 -3.68 22.28
C ASN A 273 -92.12 -3.31 22.02
N GLN A 274 -92.47 -3.03 20.76
CA GLN A 274 -93.86 -2.74 20.38
C GLN A 274 -94.81 -3.91 20.73
N ARG A 275 -94.45 -5.16 20.43
CA ARG A 275 -95.25 -6.35 20.78
C ARG A 275 -95.46 -6.52 22.29
N VAL A 276 -94.46 -6.16 23.11
CA VAL A 276 -94.61 -6.17 24.57
C VAL A 276 -95.60 -5.11 25.02
N GLN A 277 -95.54 -3.90 24.46
CA GLN A 277 -96.48 -2.81 24.76
C GLN A 277 -97.93 -3.21 24.44
N GLU A 278 -98.17 -3.83 23.28
CA GLU A 278 -99.50 -4.28 22.85
C GLU A 278 -100.12 -5.36 23.76
N THR A 279 -99.30 -6.09 24.51
CA THR A 279 -99.72 -7.19 25.40
C THR A 279 -99.77 -6.83 26.87
N LEU A 280 -99.46 -5.59 27.27
CA LEU A 280 -99.52 -5.13 28.68
C LEU A 280 -100.90 -5.37 29.31
N LYS A 281 -101.97 -5.20 28.54
CA LYS A 281 -103.35 -5.46 28.96
C LYS A 281 -103.62 -6.92 29.39
N PHE A 282 -102.77 -7.86 28.99
CA PHE A 282 -102.93 -9.28 29.31
C PHE A 282 -102.23 -9.70 30.61
N ILE A 283 -101.47 -8.82 31.28
CA ILE A 283 -100.67 -9.16 32.47
C ILE A 283 -101.53 -9.77 33.59
N ASN A 284 -102.72 -9.21 33.82
CA ASN A 284 -103.63 -9.65 34.89
C ASN A 284 -104.68 -10.67 34.42
N ASP A 285 -104.63 -11.10 33.15
CA ASP A 285 -105.57 -12.09 32.60
C ASP A 285 -105.00 -13.51 32.79
N PRO A 286 -105.65 -14.39 33.59
CA PRO A 286 -105.13 -15.73 33.89
C PRO A 286 -104.88 -16.59 32.64
N ILE A 287 -105.64 -16.37 31.57
CA ILE A 287 -105.56 -17.14 30.32
C ILE A 287 -104.53 -16.50 29.38
N ARG A 288 -104.53 -15.16 29.27
CA ARG A 288 -103.73 -14.43 28.27
C ARG A 288 -102.37 -13.97 28.76
N SER A 289 -102.09 -14.00 30.06
CA SER A 289 -100.78 -13.60 30.64
C SER A 289 -99.60 -14.33 29.99
N ARG A 290 -99.76 -15.59 29.60
CA ARG A 290 -98.75 -16.38 28.87
C ARG A 290 -98.32 -15.71 27.56
N ILE A 291 -99.22 -15.01 26.87
CA ILE A 291 -98.91 -14.24 25.65
C ILE A 291 -97.93 -13.12 25.99
N HIS A 292 -98.21 -12.35 27.06
CA HIS A 292 -97.32 -11.29 27.51
C HIS A 292 -95.93 -11.81 27.90
N PHE A 293 -95.86 -12.89 28.68
CA PHE A 293 -94.58 -13.50 29.07
C PHE A 293 -93.76 -13.99 27.86
N ASN A 294 -94.42 -14.58 26.85
CA ASN A 294 -93.76 -14.99 25.61
C ASN A 294 -93.24 -13.80 24.80
N MET A 295 -93.97 -12.69 24.74
CA MET A 295 -93.49 -11.47 24.06
C MET A 295 -92.31 -10.85 24.82
N ARG A 296 -92.37 -10.84 26.16
CA ARG A 296 -91.27 -10.34 27.00
C ARG A 296 -89.99 -11.16 26.85
N SER A 297 -90.09 -12.49 26.73
CA SER A 297 -88.93 -13.34 26.43
C SER A 297 -88.37 -13.09 25.02
N GLY A 298 -89.23 -12.73 24.05
CA GLY A 298 -88.82 -12.22 22.74
C GLY A 298 -88.03 -10.92 22.81
N LEU A 299 -88.49 -9.95 23.61
CA LEU A 299 -87.78 -8.68 23.85
C LEU A 299 -86.40 -8.90 24.48
N ILE A 300 -86.30 -9.76 25.50
CA ILE A 300 -85.01 -10.09 26.14
C ILE A 300 -84.04 -10.69 25.12
N ARG A 301 -84.50 -11.58 24.22
CA ARG A 301 -83.67 -12.14 23.15
C ARG A 301 -83.19 -11.07 22.15
N ALA A 302 -84.08 -10.17 21.74
CA ALA A 302 -83.71 -9.08 20.82
C ALA A 302 -82.68 -8.13 21.45
N GLN A 303 -82.83 -7.81 22.74
CA GLN A 303 -81.87 -7.01 23.49
C GLN A 303 -80.50 -7.71 23.55
N HIS A 304 -80.51 -8.99 23.95
CA HIS A 304 -79.29 -9.80 24.00
C HIS A 304 -78.58 -9.88 22.64
N ASN A 305 -79.32 -10.00 21.54
CA ASN A 305 -78.73 -10.02 20.19
C ASN A 305 -78.04 -8.70 19.85
N VAL A 306 -78.65 -7.56 20.18
CA VAL A 306 -78.06 -6.22 19.99
C VAL A 306 -76.80 -6.06 20.84
N ASP A 307 -76.85 -6.44 22.12
CA ASP A 307 -75.71 -6.33 23.04
C ASP A 307 -74.54 -7.22 22.58
N THR A 308 -74.85 -8.45 22.13
CA THR A 308 -73.88 -9.38 21.57
C THR A 308 -73.21 -8.78 20.33
N LYS A 309 -73.98 -8.26 19.37
CA LYS A 309 -73.43 -7.66 18.16
C LYS A 309 -72.61 -6.40 18.46
N GLN A 310 -73.03 -5.61 19.44
CA GLN A 310 -72.28 -4.43 19.87
C GLN A 310 -70.93 -4.82 20.46
N ASN A 311 -70.88 -5.88 21.28
CA ASN A 311 -69.63 -6.44 21.80
C ASN A 311 -68.72 -6.95 20.67
N GLU A 312 -69.26 -7.62 19.65
CA GLU A 312 -68.49 -8.03 18.47
C GLU A 312 -67.92 -6.84 17.69
N ILE A 313 -68.68 -5.76 17.52
CA ILE A 313 -68.19 -4.51 16.88
C ILE A 313 -67.07 -3.90 17.71
N ASN A 314 -67.24 -3.80 19.03
CA ASN A 314 -66.23 -3.25 19.94
C ASN A 314 -64.93 -4.07 19.87
N ALA A 315 -65.02 -5.40 19.82
CA ALA A 315 -63.86 -6.29 19.65
C ALA A 315 -63.17 -6.09 18.29
N ALA A 316 -63.94 -5.93 17.21
CA ALA A 316 -63.38 -5.64 15.88
C ALA A 316 -62.69 -4.28 15.81
N VAL A 317 -63.24 -3.26 16.48
CA VAL A 317 -62.63 -1.93 16.63
C VAL A 317 -61.31 -2.02 17.41
N ALA A 318 -61.29 -2.71 18.54
CA ALA A 318 -60.07 -2.91 19.31
C ALA A 318 -58.98 -3.62 18.50
N ASN A 319 -59.33 -4.62 17.69
CA ASN A 319 -58.39 -5.29 16.79
C ASN A 319 -57.84 -4.35 15.71
N ARG A 320 -58.69 -3.54 15.07
CA ARG A 320 -58.25 -2.52 14.10
C ARG A 320 -57.29 -1.52 14.77
N ASP A 321 -57.58 -1.07 15.98
CA ASP A 321 -56.76 -0.10 16.68
C ASP A 321 -55.38 -0.67 17.06
N ALA A 322 -55.32 -1.95 17.44
CA ALA A 322 -54.07 -2.68 17.62
C ALA A 322 -53.25 -2.75 16.32
N LEU A 323 -53.89 -3.08 15.19
CA LEU A 323 -53.24 -3.09 13.87
C LEU A 323 -52.76 -1.70 13.43
N ASN A 324 -53.52 -0.64 13.73
CA ASN A 324 -53.11 0.74 13.46
C ASN A 324 -51.88 1.15 14.27
N SER A 325 -51.80 0.73 15.55
CA SER A 325 -50.62 0.94 16.38
C SER A 325 -49.40 0.23 15.81
N GLN A 326 -49.54 -1.03 15.40
CA GLN A 326 -48.49 -1.78 14.71
C GLN A 326 -48.06 -1.13 13.39
N LEU A 327 -49.00 -0.64 12.60
CA LEU A 327 -48.72 0.07 11.34
C LEU A 327 -47.95 1.37 11.59
N SER A 328 -48.29 2.12 12.62
CA SER A 328 -47.55 3.32 13.03
C SER A 328 -46.10 2.99 13.41
N GLN A 329 -45.90 1.92 14.20
CA GLN A 329 -44.55 1.43 14.55
C GLN A 329 -43.76 0.97 13.31
N ALA A 330 -44.40 0.23 12.40
CA ALA A 330 -43.77 -0.23 11.16
C ALA A 330 -43.37 0.95 10.25
N ASN A 331 -44.17 2.00 10.19
CA ASN A 331 -43.82 3.22 9.47
C ASN A 331 -42.61 3.94 10.09
N ASN A 332 -42.50 3.98 11.43
CA ASN A 332 -41.32 4.53 12.08
C ASN A 332 -40.06 3.73 11.76
N ILE A 333 -40.15 2.39 11.76
CA ILE A 333 -39.04 1.50 11.37
C ILE A 333 -38.63 1.76 9.92
N LEU A 334 -39.59 1.91 9.00
CA LEU A 334 -39.31 2.22 7.60
C LEU A 334 -38.61 3.58 7.44
N GLN A 335 -39.02 4.60 8.18
CA GLN A 335 -38.35 5.90 8.15
C GLN A 335 -36.93 5.82 8.71
N ASN A 336 -36.71 5.08 9.80
CA ASN A 336 -35.37 4.85 10.32
C ASN A 336 -34.47 4.14 9.31
N ALA A 337 -34.96 3.10 8.64
CA ALA A 337 -34.22 2.40 7.59
C ALA A 337 -33.88 3.32 6.39
N ARG A 338 -34.77 4.25 6.04
CA ARG A 338 -34.50 5.28 5.02
C ARG A 338 -33.41 6.28 5.45
N ASN A 339 -33.44 6.71 6.71
CA ASN A 339 -32.41 7.59 7.27
C ASN A 339 -31.05 6.88 7.31
N GLU A 340 -31.02 5.61 7.71
CA GLU A 340 -29.80 4.78 7.70
C GLU A 340 -29.23 4.60 6.30
N LYS A 341 -30.09 4.39 5.29
CA LYS A 341 -29.64 4.35 3.89
C LYS A 341 -29.03 5.67 3.46
N SER A 342 -29.68 6.79 3.74
CA SER A 342 -29.13 8.11 3.40
C SER A 342 -27.76 8.35 4.06
N ALA A 343 -27.59 7.91 5.31
CA ALA A 343 -26.30 8.00 6.01
C ALA A 343 -25.24 7.07 5.39
N ALA A 344 -25.62 5.86 4.97
CA ALA A 344 -24.73 4.92 4.29
C ALA A 344 -24.30 5.43 2.91
N ASP A 345 -25.21 6.01 2.13
CA ASP A 345 -24.93 6.61 0.83
C ASP A 345 -23.94 7.80 0.98
N ALA A 346 -24.16 8.66 1.99
CA ALA A 346 -23.24 9.75 2.30
C ALA A 346 -21.84 9.26 2.71
N ALA A 347 -21.77 8.19 3.51
CA ALA A 347 -20.51 7.57 3.90
C ALA A 347 -19.75 6.98 2.70
N LEU A 348 -20.47 6.34 1.77
CA LEU A 348 -19.87 5.80 0.53
C LEU A 348 -19.32 6.93 -0.35
N SER A 349 -20.09 8.02 -0.52
CA SER A 349 -19.63 9.20 -1.25
C SER A 349 -18.40 9.83 -0.61
N ALA A 350 -18.36 9.93 0.72
CA ALA A 350 -17.21 10.49 1.45
C ALA A 350 -15.96 9.62 1.30
N ALA A 351 -16.11 8.28 1.44
CA ALA A 351 -15.01 7.35 1.26
C ALA A 351 -14.44 7.39 -0.17
N THR A 352 -15.31 7.51 -1.18
CA THR A 352 -14.90 7.66 -2.59
C THR A 352 -14.14 8.96 -2.82
N ALA A 353 -14.63 10.08 -2.27
CA ALA A 353 -13.97 11.38 -2.38
C ALA A 353 -12.59 11.36 -1.71
N GLN A 354 -12.47 10.73 -0.54
CA GLN A 354 -11.20 10.61 0.17
C GLN A 354 -10.17 9.79 -0.61
N ARG A 355 -10.58 8.67 -1.22
CA ARG A 355 -9.68 7.90 -2.09
C ARG A 355 -9.18 8.72 -3.28
N LEU A 356 -10.08 9.40 -3.99
CA LEU A 356 -9.72 10.23 -5.14
C LEU A 356 -8.78 11.39 -4.75
N GLN A 357 -8.97 12.00 -3.59
CA GLN A 357 -8.05 13.02 -3.06
C GLN A 357 -6.67 12.44 -2.76
N ALA A 358 -6.59 11.24 -2.16
CA ALA A 358 -5.32 10.58 -1.90
C ALA A 358 -4.57 10.22 -3.20
N GLU A 359 -5.28 9.72 -4.22
CA GLU A 359 -4.72 9.44 -5.54
C GLU A 359 -4.21 10.72 -6.24
N ALA A 360 -4.96 11.81 -6.16
CA ALA A 360 -4.55 13.10 -6.72
C ALA A 360 -3.29 13.66 -6.03
N ALA A 361 -3.20 13.53 -4.70
CA ALA A 361 -2.03 13.94 -3.92
C ALA A 361 -0.78 13.13 -4.30
N LEU A 362 -0.93 11.81 -4.51
CA LEU A 362 0.17 10.95 -4.97
C LEU A 362 0.66 11.34 -6.37
N ARG A 363 -0.26 11.63 -7.30
CA ARG A 363 0.11 12.11 -8.66
C ARG A 363 0.85 13.45 -8.61
N ALA A 364 0.35 14.41 -7.83
CA ALA A 364 1.00 15.70 -7.67
C ALA A 364 2.41 15.58 -7.06
N ALA A 365 2.60 14.67 -6.10
CA ALA A 365 3.90 14.38 -5.51
C ALA A 365 4.88 13.76 -6.53
N ALA A 366 4.41 12.85 -7.38
CA ALA A 366 5.21 12.25 -8.44
C ALA A 366 5.68 13.30 -9.48
N GLU A 367 4.77 14.16 -9.95
CA GLU A 367 5.09 15.25 -10.88
C GLU A 367 6.08 16.26 -10.27
N ALA A 368 5.94 16.59 -8.99
CA ALA A 368 6.87 17.46 -8.28
C ALA A 368 8.28 16.86 -8.19
N ALA A 369 8.38 15.55 -7.91
CA ALA A 369 9.65 14.83 -7.86
C ALA A 369 10.35 14.79 -9.23
N GLU A 370 9.60 14.61 -10.32
CA GLU A 370 10.14 14.61 -11.68
C GLU A 370 10.70 16.00 -12.07
N LYS A 371 9.94 17.07 -11.82
CA LYS A 371 10.40 18.45 -12.06
C LYS A 371 11.64 18.79 -11.24
N ALA A 372 11.76 18.30 -10.01
CA ALA A 372 12.94 18.50 -9.19
C ALA A 372 14.19 17.82 -9.79
N ARG A 373 14.05 16.60 -10.33
CA ARG A 373 15.14 15.89 -11.01
C ARG A 373 15.61 16.60 -12.29
N GLN A 374 14.68 17.13 -13.07
CA GLN A 374 15.01 17.90 -14.29
C GLN A 374 15.83 19.15 -13.96
N ARG A 375 15.41 19.93 -12.95
CA ARG A 375 16.17 21.12 -12.50
C ARG A 375 17.58 20.77 -12.02
N GLN A 376 17.73 19.68 -11.28
CA GLN A 376 19.04 19.22 -10.83
C GLN A 376 19.95 18.82 -12.00
N ALA A 377 19.40 18.20 -13.05
CA ALA A 377 20.16 17.84 -14.25
C ALA A 377 20.63 19.09 -15.02
N GLU A 378 19.75 20.08 -15.21
CA GLU A 378 20.08 21.35 -15.88
C GLU A 378 21.15 22.15 -15.11
N GLU A 379 21.06 22.21 -13.78
CA GLU A 379 22.06 22.88 -12.95
C GLU A 379 23.44 22.19 -13.02
N ALA A 380 23.47 20.86 -13.04
CA ALA A 380 24.70 20.08 -13.18
C ALA A 380 25.38 20.32 -14.55
N GLU A 381 24.59 20.45 -15.62
CA GLU A 381 25.12 20.76 -16.96
C GLU A 381 25.72 22.17 -17.03
N ARG A 382 25.02 23.17 -16.47
CA ARG A 382 25.53 24.55 -16.40
C ARG A 382 26.85 24.64 -15.62
N GLN A 383 26.96 23.91 -14.52
CA GLN A 383 28.21 23.86 -13.74
C GLN A 383 29.36 23.23 -14.53
N ARG A 384 29.11 22.16 -15.30
CA ARG A 384 30.13 21.54 -16.17
C ARG A 384 30.63 22.50 -17.24
N GLN A 385 29.71 23.20 -17.92
CA GLN A 385 30.08 24.19 -18.94
C GLN A 385 30.87 25.35 -18.31
N ALA A 386 30.47 25.84 -17.14
CA ALA A 386 31.20 26.88 -16.41
C ALA A 386 32.62 26.43 -16.00
N MET A 387 32.77 25.18 -15.55
CA MET A 387 34.08 24.60 -15.21
C MET A 387 34.98 24.46 -16.44
N GLU A 388 34.45 24.03 -17.59
CA GLU A 388 35.21 23.90 -18.83
C GLU A 388 35.72 25.25 -19.34
N VAL A 389 34.87 26.29 -19.30
CA VAL A 389 35.26 27.66 -19.66
C VAL A 389 36.34 28.19 -18.71
N ALA A 390 36.20 27.94 -17.40
CA ALA A 390 37.19 28.34 -16.41
C ALA A 390 38.54 27.60 -16.58
N GLU A 391 38.53 26.31 -16.93
CA GLU A 391 39.73 25.53 -17.22
C GLU A 391 40.46 26.08 -18.45
N LYS A 392 39.75 26.31 -19.56
CA LYS A 392 40.33 26.91 -20.78
C LYS A 392 40.94 28.29 -20.52
N ALA A 393 40.25 29.13 -19.76
CA ALA A 393 40.76 30.46 -19.39
C ALA A 393 42.00 30.38 -18.48
N LYS A 394 42.11 29.36 -17.62
CA LYS A 394 43.29 29.12 -16.79
C LYS A 394 44.47 28.63 -17.63
N ASP A 395 44.23 27.66 -18.51
CA ASP A 395 45.21 27.09 -19.44
C ASP A 395 45.80 28.20 -20.35
N GLU A 396 44.95 29.10 -20.87
CA GLU A 396 45.38 30.26 -21.66
C GLU A 396 46.26 31.24 -20.87
N ARG A 397 45.94 31.52 -19.58
CA ARG A 397 46.78 32.37 -18.72
C ARG A 397 48.15 31.74 -18.49
N GLU A 398 48.19 30.44 -18.23
CA GLU A 398 49.45 29.71 -18.01
C GLU A 398 50.32 29.74 -19.29
N LEU A 399 49.72 29.56 -20.46
CA LEU A 399 50.41 29.70 -21.75
C LEU A 399 51.02 31.09 -21.93
N LEU A 400 50.27 32.15 -21.66
CA LEU A 400 50.76 33.52 -21.78
C LEU A 400 51.86 33.82 -20.76
N GLU A 401 51.74 33.30 -19.53
CA GLU A 401 52.77 33.42 -18.51
C GLU A 401 54.07 32.72 -18.94
N LYS A 402 53.99 31.46 -19.39
CA LYS A 402 55.16 30.70 -19.87
C LYS A 402 55.77 31.32 -21.12
N THR A 403 54.95 31.88 -22.01
CA THR A 403 55.44 32.65 -23.16
C THR A 403 56.16 33.91 -22.71
N SER A 404 55.62 34.65 -21.73
CA SER A 404 56.26 35.86 -21.20
C SER A 404 57.61 35.54 -20.56
N GLU A 405 57.74 34.40 -19.86
CA GLU A 405 59.01 33.92 -19.31
C GLU A 405 60.04 33.64 -20.42
N LEU A 406 59.63 33.00 -21.53
CA LEU A 406 60.51 32.74 -22.67
C LEU A 406 60.98 34.03 -23.36
N ILE A 407 60.09 35.01 -23.56
CA ILE A 407 60.43 36.30 -24.18
C ILE A 407 61.32 37.14 -23.25
N ALA A 408 61.08 37.12 -21.94
CA ALA A 408 61.98 37.75 -20.97
C ALA A 408 63.37 37.08 -20.99
N GLY A 409 63.45 35.75 -21.00
CA GLY A 409 64.71 35.02 -21.09
C GLY A 409 65.46 35.26 -22.42
N MET A 410 64.72 35.39 -23.54
CA MET A 410 65.26 35.88 -24.81
C MET A 410 65.84 37.29 -24.66
N GLY A 411 65.11 38.17 -23.97
CA GLY A 411 65.54 39.52 -23.60
C GLY A 411 66.88 39.54 -22.88
N ASP A 412 67.02 38.70 -21.85
CA ASP A 412 68.25 38.57 -21.06
C ASP A 412 69.43 38.11 -21.93
N LYS A 413 69.27 36.99 -22.67
CA LYS A 413 70.33 36.41 -23.50
C LYS A 413 70.83 37.35 -24.59
N ILE A 414 69.92 37.94 -25.37
CA ILE A 414 70.32 38.86 -26.45
C ILE A 414 70.76 40.21 -25.87
N GLY A 415 70.18 40.63 -24.74
CA GLY A 415 70.55 41.85 -24.04
C GLY A 415 72.00 41.86 -23.54
N GLU A 416 72.64 40.70 -23.40
CA GLU A 416 74.10 40.61 -23.17
C GLU A 416 74.91 41.18 -24.34
N HIS A 417 74.35 41.23 -25.56
CA HIS A 417 74.99 41.76 -26.75
C HIS A 417 74.44 43.13 -27.20
N LEU A 418 73.14 43.38 -27.01
CA LEU A 418 72.47 44.63 -27.42
C LEU A 418 72.30 45.66 -26.28
N GLY A 419 72.56 45.26 -25.04
CA GLY A 419 72.48 46.13 -23.87
C GLY A 419 71.09 46.25 -23.26
N ASP A 420 71.01 47.05 -22.18
CA ASP A 420 69.85 47.11 -21.29
C ASP A 420 68.60 47.70 -21.93
N LYS A 421 68.73 48.57 -22.95
CA LYS A 421 67.57 49.08 -23.69
C LYS A 421 66.83 47.96 -24.40
N TYR A 422 67.54 46.99 -24.97
CA TYR A 422 66.92 45.83 -25.59
C TYR A 422 66.23 44.95 -24.53
N LYS A 423 66.86 44.76 -23.36
CA LYS A 423 66.23 44.05 -22.23
C LYS A 423 64.92 44.70 -21.81
N ALA A 424 64.88 46.04 -21.75
CA ALA A 424 63.68 46.79 -21.41
C ALA A 424 62.56 46.59 -22.45
N ILE A 425 62.88 46.66 -23.75
CA ILE A 425 61.91 46.40 -24.84
C ILE A 425 61.38 44.96 -24.75
N ALA A 426 62.27 43.97 -24.59
CA ALA A 426 61.87 42.58 -24.47
C ALA A 426 60.99 42.33 -23.23
N LYS A 427 61.27 43.02 -22.12
CA LYS A 427 60.44 42.95 -20.91
C LYS A 427 59.06 43.55 -21.11
N ASP A 428 58.94 44.69 -21.79
CA ASP A 428 57.63 45.30 -22.12
C ASP A 428 56.82 44.40 -23.08
N ILE A 429 57.46 43.78 -24.06
CA ILE A 429 56.81 42.75 -24.91
C ILE A 429 56.31 41.59 -24.05
N ALA A 430 57.17 41.03 -23.17
CA ALA A 430 56.80 39.94 -22.28
C ALA A 430 55.61 40.30 -21.37
N ASP A 431 55.61 41.50 -20.80
CA ASP A 431 54.53 41.97 -19.93
C ASP A 431 53.22 42.18 -20.72
N ASN A 432 53.29 42.60 -21.98
CA ASN A 432 52.11 42.67 -22.85
C ASN A 432 51.56 41.28 -23.21
N ILE A 433 52.43 40.31 -23.49
CA ILE A 433 52.04 38.91 -23.71
C ILE A 433 51.36 38.33 -22.47
N LYS A 434 51.95 38.52 -21.28
CA LYS A 434 51.37 38.04 -20.01
C LYS A 434 49.94 38.54 -19.80
N ASN A 435 49.64 39.75 -20.27
CA ASN A 435 48.34 40.42 -20.16
C ASN A 435 47.55 40.43 -21.47
N PHE A 436 47.78 39.44 -22.35
CA PHE A 436 47.14 39.38 -23.68
C PHE A 436 45.83 38.58 -23.71
N GLN A 437 45.43 37.95 -22.60
CA GLN A 437 44.20 37.15 -22.56
C GLN A 437 42.98 37.98 -22.97
N GLY A 438 42.19 37.45 -23.91
CA GLY A 438 41.01 38.11 -24.45
C GLY A 438 41.28 39.27 -25.42
N LYS A 439 42.55 39.61 -25.71
CA LYS A 439 42.91 40.58 -26.75
C LYS A 439 43.03 39.89 -28.11
N THR A 440 43.00 40.70 -29.17
CA THR A 440 43.19 40.25 -30.56
C THR A 440 44.57 40.68 -31.04
N ILE A 441 45.28 39.82 -31.77
CA ILE A 441 46.52 40.23 -32.46
C ILE A 441 46.19 41.32 -33.49
N ARG A 442 47.15 42.21 -33.76
CA ARG A 442 46.98 43.23 -34.81
C ARG A 442 46.77 42.57 -36.18
N SER A 443 46.04 43.26 -37.06
CA SER A 443 45.78 42.79 -38.42
C SER A 443 47.10 42.55 -39.17
N PHE A 444 47.09 41.67 -40.18
CA PHE A 444 48.27 41.43 -41.00
C PHE A 444 48.85 42.73 -41.59
N ASP A 445 48.01 43.62 -42.11
CA ASP A 445 48.44 44.90 -42.70
C ASP A 445 49.11 45.80 -41.66
N ASP A 446 48.52 45.92 -40.47
CA ASP A 446 49.05 46.71 -39.36
C ASP A 446 50.38 46.15 -38.84
N ALA A 447 50.46 44.82 -38.69
CA ALA A 447 51.66 44.15 -38.22
C ALA A 447 52.79 44.25 -39.26
N MET A 448 52.47 44.10 -40.55
CA MET A 448 53.43 44.30 -41.64
C MET A 448 53.91 45.75 -41.73
N ALA A 449 53.03 46.74 -41.51
CA ALA A 449 53.43 48.15 -41.46
C ALA A 449 54.47 48.41 -40.37
N SER A 450 54.25 47.89 -39.16
CA SER A 450 55.21 48.01 -38.05
C SER A 450 56.52 47.24 -38.32
N LEU A 451 56.44 46.01 -38.83
CA LEU A 451 57.63 45.22 -39.15
C LEU A 451 58.48 45.86 -40.25
N ASN A 452 57.84 46.45 -41.27
CA ASN A 452 58.52 47.14 -42.36
C ASN A 452 59.30 48.37 -41.89
N LYS A 453 58.89 49.04 -40.80
CA LYS A 453 59.72 50.11 -40.20
C LYS A 453 61.10 49.60 -39.77
N ILE A 454 61.20 48.33 -39.37
CA ILE A 454 62.46 47.70 -38.93
C ILE A 454 63.22 47.11 -40.11
N THR A 455 62.56 46.27 -40.91
CA THR A 455 63.22 45.50 -41.98
C THR A 455 63.67 46.38 -43.15
N ALA A 456 63.01 47.53 -43.37
CA ALA A 456 63.44 48.53 -44.35
C ALA A 456 64.54 49.47 -43.85
N ASN A 457 64.91 49.42 -42.57
CA ASN A 457 66.00 50.23 -42.04
C ASN A 457 67.34 49.78 -42.67
N PRO A 458 68.10 50.67 -43.34
CA PRO A 458 69.36 50.28 -43.99
C PRO A 458 70.38 49.63 -43.06
N ALA A 459 70.34 49.97 -41.76
CA ALA A 459 71.21 49.38 -40.74
C ALA A 459 70.87 47.92 -40.42
N MET A 460 69.69 47.43 -40.81
CA MET A 460 69.26 46.04 -40.64
C MET A 460 69.69 45.12 -41.81
N LYS A 461 70.52 45.61 -42.74
CA LYS A 461 71.02 44.79 -43.84
C LYS A 461 71.95 43.69 -43.35
N ILE A 462 71.48 42.45 -43.40
CA ILE A 462 72.22 41.26 -42.97
C ILE A 462 73.24 40.87 -44.04
N ASN A 463 74.50 40.68 -43.65
CA ASN A 463 75.50 40.14 -44.57
C ASN A 463 75.25 38.64 -44.82
N LYS A 464 75.88 38.08 -45.87
CA LYS A 464 75.66 36.69 -46.25
C LYS A 464 76.02 35.70 -45.13
N ALA A 465 77.12 35.93 -44.40
CA ALA A 465 77.58 34.99 -43.37
C ALA A 465 76.63 34.93 -42.17
N ASP A 466 76.15 36.08 -41.70
CA ASP A 466 75.19 36.15 -40.59
C ASP A 466 73.85 35.55 -40.99
N ARG A 467 73.38 35.82 -42.23
CA ARG A 467 72.17 35.20 -42.77
C ARG A 467 72.29 33.69 -42.82
N ASP A 468 73.39 33.16 -43.38
CA ASP A 468 73.61 31.72 -43.50
C ASP A 468 73.68 31.07 -42.10
N ALA A 469 74.28 31.74 -41.11
CA ALA A 469 74.31 31.26 -39.72
C ALA A 469 72.91 31.16 -39.08
N LEU A 470 72.05 32.16 -39.28
CA LEU A 470 70.68 32.16 -38.74
C LEU A 470 69.77 31.15 -39.47
N VAL A 471 69.91 31.02 -40.78
CA VAL A 471 69.20 29.99 -41.56
C VAL A 471 69.62 28.60 -41.11
N ASN A 472 70.92 28.36 -40.91
CA ASN A 472 71.40 27.06 -40.42
C ASN A 472 70.91 26.76 -39.00
N ALA A 473 70.84 27.77 -38.12
CA ALA A 473 70.26 27.59 -36.79
C ALA A 473 68.78 27.14 -36.86
N TRP A 474 67.97 27.73 -37.74
CA TRP A 474 66.59 27.25 -37.97
C TRP A 474 66.54 25.85 -38.58
N LYS A 475 67.45 25.53 -39.51
CA LYS A 475 67.53 24.18 -40.10
C LYS A 475 67.81 23.10 -39.06
N HIS A 476 68.49 23.44 -37.95
CA HIS A 476 68.73 22.55 -36.81
C HIS A 476 67.56 22.43 -35.82
N VAL A 477 66.51 23.25 -35.95
CA VAL A 477 65.31 23.10 -35.12
C VAL A 477 64.51 21.88 -35.57
N ASP A 478 64.31 20.94 -34.65
CA ASP A 478 63.33 19.86 -34.81
C ASP A 478 61.96 20.33 -34.28
N ALA A 479 60.98 20.44 -35.18
CA ALA A 479 59.67 21.00 -34.84
C ALA A 479 58.91 20.11 -33.84
N GLN A 480 59.12 18.80 -33.87
CA GLN A 480 58.45 17.88 -32.96
C GLN A 480 59.00 18.00 -31.53
N ASP A 481 60.32 18.04 -31.37
CA ASP A 481 60.99 18.28 -30.10
C ASP A 481 60.62 19.65 -29.52
N MET A 482 60.61 20.70 -30.36
CA MET A 482 60.19 22.02 -29.93
C MET A 482 58.72 22.05 -29.48
N ALA A 483 57.80 21.46 -30.25
CA ALA A 483 56.40 21.34 -29.86
C ALA A 483 56.22 20.56 -28.54
N ASN A 484 56.98 19.49 -28.34
CA ASN A 484 56.97 18.71 -27.10
C ASN A 484 57.48 19.53 -25.90
N LYS A 485 58.57 20.29 -26.08
CA LYS A 485 59.10 21.20 -25.06
C LYS A 485 58.08 22.27 -24.69
N LEU A 486 57.41 22.88 -25.66
CA LEU A 486 56.32 23.84 -25.40
C LEU A 486 55.15 23.19 -24.68
N GLY A 487 54.72 21.99 -25.10
CA GLY A 487 53.68 21.22 -24.43
C GLY A 487 54.00 20.82 -22.99
N ASN A 488 55.28 20.77 -22.62
CA ASN A 488 55.72 20.53 -21.24
C ASN A 488 55.70 21.80 -20.38
N LEU A 489 55.70 23.00 -20.99
CA LEU A 489 55.59 24.27 -20.25
C LEU A 489 54.15 24.55 -19.82
N SER A 490 53.18 24.27 -20.69
CA SER A 490 51.75 24.34 -20.37
C SER A 490 50.95 23.40 -21.28
N LYS A 491 49.89 22.82 -20.73
CA LYS A 491 48.93 21.97 -21.46
C LYS A 491 48.32 22.72 -22.66
N ALA A 492 48.17 24.04 -22.56
CA ALA A 492 47.61 24.89 -23.60
C ALA A 492 48.43 24.95 -24.90
N PHE A 493 49.73 24.61 -24.87
CA PHE A 493 50.52 24.50 -26.10
C PHE A 493 50.18 23.23 -26.91
N LYS A 494 49.50 22.25 -26.32
CA LYS A 494 49.10 21.00 -26.98
C LYS A 494 47.85 21.18 -27.84
N VAL A 495 47.82 22.24 -28.65
CA VAL A 495 46.78 22.43 -29.66
C VAL A 495 46.96 21.45 -30.81
N ALA A 496 45.89 21.20 -31.55
CA ALA A 496 45.94 20.42 -32.77
C ALA A 496 46.99 21.01 -33.74
N ASP A 497 47.77 20.12 -34.35
CA ASP A 497 48.79 20.45 -35.36
C ASP A 497 49.87 21.43 -34.89
N VAL A 498 50.13 21.52 -33.58
CA VAL A 498 51.20 22.40 -33.04
C VAL A 498 52.55 22.12 -33.69
N VAL A 499 52.87 20.85 -34.00
CA VAL A 499 54.09 20.46 -34.72
C VAL A 499 54.15 21.11 -36.10
N MET A 500 53.04 21.09 -36.86
CA MET A 500 52.96 21.75 -38.17
C MET A 500 53.09 23.27 -38.04
N LYS A 501 52.51 23.87 -37.00
CA LYS A 501 52.61 25.32 -36.74
C LYS A 501 54.05 25.72 -36.47
N VAL A 502 54.77 24.96 -35.64
CA VAL A 502 56.20 25.16 -35.38
C VAL A 502 57.01 24.98 -36.66
N GLU A 503 56.71 23.95 -37.45
CA GLU A 503 57.38 23.71 -38.74
C GLU A 503 57.16 24.89 -39.71
N LYS A 504 55.94 25.41 -39.81
CA LYS A 504 55.64 26.57 -40.66
C LYS A 504 56.33 27.84 -40.19
N VAL A 505 56.43 28.06 -38.87
CA VAL A 505 57.23 29.17 -38.32
C VAL A 505 58.71 29.01 -38.70
N ARG A 506 59.27 27.80 -38.61
CA ARG A 506 60.63 27.49 -39.03
C ARG A 506 60.85 27.77 -40.52
N GLU A 507 60.03 27.18 -41.40
CA GLU A 507 60.11 27.33 -42.85
C GLU A 507 60.00 28.80 -43.28
N LYS A 508 59.01 29.51 -42.75
CA LYS A 508 58.74 30.91 -43.12
C LYS A 508 59.72 31.90 -42.48
N SER A 509 60.34 31.53 -41.35
CA SER A 509 61.48 32.28 -40.81
C SER A 509 62.71 32.14 -41.69
N ILE A 510 62.99 30.93 -42.20
CA ILE A 510 64.07 30.70 -43.18
C ILE A 510 63.83 31.56 -44.43
N GLU A 511 62.61 31.56 -44.96
CA GLU A 511 62.24 32.41 -46.10
C GLU A 511 62.47 33.90 -45.80
N GLY A 512 62.09 34.37 -44.62
CA GLY A 512 62.31 35.74 -44.16
C GLY A 512 63.79 36.13 -44.14
N TYR A 513 64.68 35.26 -43.64
CA TYR A 513 66.12 35.50 -43.68
C TYR A 513 66.71 35.42 -45.09
N GLU A 514 66.27 34.46 -45.91
CA GLU A 514 66.81 34.23 -47.25
C GLU A 514 66.43 35.35 -48.24
N THR A 515 65.17 35.79 -48.19
CA THR A 515 64.55 36.69 -49.17
C THR A 515 64.32 38.11 -48.66
N GLY A 516 64.29 38.31 -47.33
CA GLY A 516 63.84 39.54 -46.70
C GLY A 516 62.31 39.70 -46.61
N ASN A 517 61.54 38.76 -47.19
CA ASN A 517 60.08 38.79 -47.17
C ASN A 517 59.52 38.07 -45.94
N TRP A 518 59.08 38.85 -44.95
CA TRP A 518 58.47 38.33 -43.71
C TRP A 518 56.94 38.17 -43.78
N GLY A 519 56.32 38.59 -44.89
CA GLY A 519 54.87 38.47 -45.10
C GLY A 519 54.33 37.05 -44.88
N PRO A 520 54.94 36.00 -45.48
CA PRO A 520 54.50 34.62 -45.28
C PRO A 520 54.44 34.20 -43.81
N LEU A 521 55.40 34.65 -42.99
CA LEU A 521 55.47 34.35 -41.56
C LEU A 521 54.33 35.03 -40.79
N MET A 522 54.09 36.31 -41.02
CA MET A 522 53.03 37.06 -40.34
C MET A 522 51.64 36.52 -40.72
N LEU A 523 51.45 36.17 -42.00
CA LEU A 523 50.20 35.60 -42.50
C LEU A 523 49.93 34.20 -41.91
N GLU A 524 50.97 33.43 -41.57
CA GLU A 524 50.79 32.15 -40.86
C GLU A 524 50.07 32.34 -39.53
N VAL A 525 50.49 33.34 -38.73
CA VAL A 525 49.91 33.59 -37.41
C VAL A 525 48.45 34.04 -37.53
N GLU A 526 48.15 34.91 -38.49
CA GLU A 526 46.77 35.34 -38.78
C GLU A 526 45.90 34.15 -39.24
N SER A 527 46.46 33.26 -40.07
CA SER A 527 45.74 32.06 -40.52
C SER A 527 45.31 31.15 -39.37
N TRP A 528 46.08 31.09 -38.28
CA TRP A 528 45.72 30.34 -37.08
C TRP A 528 44.49 30.93 -36.41
N VAL A 529 44.42 32.26 -36.30
CA VAL A 529 43.27 32.94 -35.72
C VAL A 529 42.03 32.75 -36.60
N LEU A 530 42.18 32.85 -37.92
CA LEU A 530 41.11 32.56 -38.87
C LEU A 530 40.63 31.10 -38.81
N SER A 531 41.51 30.16 -38.46
CA SER A 531 41.15 28.74 -38.24
C SER A 531 40.43 28.47 -36.91
N GLY A 532 40.24 29.49 -36.06
CA GLY A 532 39.50 29.40 -34.80
C GLY A 532 40.38 29.34 -33.55
N ILE A 533 41.71 29.52 -33.66
CA ILE A 533 42.60 29.61 -32.50
C ILE A 533 42.47 30.98 -31.85
N ALA A 534 42.28 31.03 -30.53
CA ALA A 534 42.25 32.30 -29.80
C ALA A 534 43.54 33.10 -30.06
N SER A 535 43.42 34.41 -30.24
CA SER A 535 44.56 35.29 -30.58
C SER A 535 45.71 35.20 -29.57
N SER A 536 45.40 35.07 -28.28
CA SER A 536 46.35 34.82 -27.19
C SER A 536 47.13 33.51 -27.35
N VAL A 537 46.45 32.44 -27.74
CA VAL A 537 47.08 31.12 -27.98
C VAL A 537 47.94 31.17 -29.23
N ALA A 538 47.45 31.80 -30.31
CA ALA A 538 48.23 32.01 -31.53
C ALA A 538 49.50 32.82 -31.26
N LEU A 539 49.37 33.96 -30.55
CA LEU A 539 50.50 34.80 -30.13
C LEU A 539 51.46 34.02 -29.24
N GLY A 540 50.96 33.24 -28.29
CA GLY A 540 51.80 32.48 -27.37
C GLY A 540 52.57 31.35 -28.04
N ILE A 541 51.94 30.54 -28.90
CA ILE A 541 52.63 29.51 -29.70
C ILE A 541 53.72 30.14 -30.55
N PHE A 542 53.40 31.23 -31.27
CA PHE A 542 54.34 31.93 -32.11
C PHE A 542 55.52 32.49 -31.32
N SER A 543 55.24 33.28 -30.29
CA SER A 543 56.25 33.94 -29.46
C SER A 543 57.12 32.92 -28.71
N ALA A 544 56.54 31.83 -28.22
CA ALA A 544 57.28 30.78 -27.53
C ALA A 544 58.20 30.00 -28.48
N THR A 545 57.76 29.75 -29.71
CA THR A 545 58.60 29.15 -30.77
C THR A 545 59.81 30.04 -31.07
N LEU A 546 59.57 31.34 -31.25
CA LEU A 546 60.63 32.32 -31.51
C LEU A 546 61.58 32.49 -30.31
N GLY A 547 61.05 32.56 -29.09
CA GLY A 547 61.84 32.65 -27.86
C GLY A 547 62.70 31.40 -27.62
N ALA A 548 62.14 30.20 -27.83
CA ALA A 548 62.87 28.95 -27.72
C ALA A 548 64.00 28.85 -28.77
N TYR A 549 63.74 29.27 -30.01
CA TYR A 549 64.78 29.40 -31.04
C TYR A 549 65.89 30.35 -30.58
N ALA A 550 65.56 31.54 -30.09
CA ALA A 550 66.55 32.52 -29.62
C ALA A 550 67.43 31.97 -28.49
N LEU A 551 66.81 31.27 -27.53
CA LEU A 551 67.53 30.63 -26.43
C LEU A 551 68.46 29.52 -26.92
N SER A 552 68.16 28.85 -28.03
CA SER A 552 69.00 27.82 -28.64
C SER A 552 70.16 28.37 -29.50
N LEU A 553 70.21 29.67 -29.78
CA LEU A 553 71.23 30.26 -30.65
C LEU A 553 72.65 30.05 -30.10
N GLY A 554 73.50 29.45 -30.95
CA GLY A 554 74.94 29.30 -30.79
C GLY A 554 75.71 29.93 -31.96
N VAL A 555 75.26 31.11 -32.42
CA VAL A 555 75.82 31.86 -33.56
C VAL A 555 76.71 33.02 -33.08
N PRO A 556 77.52 33.66 -33.94
CA PRO A 556 78.32 34.83 -33.56
C PRO A 556 77.48 35.97 -32.97
N ALA A 557 78.07 36.75 -32.06
CA ALA A 557 77.36 37.80 -31.31
C ALA A 557 76.58 38.79 -32.18
N ILE A 558 77.13 39.16 -33.35
CA ILE A 558 76.46 40.05 -34.31
C ILE A 558 75.17 39.40 -34.84
N ALA A 559 75.23 38.12 -35.24
CA ALA A 559 74.06 37.37 -35.68
C ALA A 559 73.02 37.19 -34.55
N VAL A 560 73.45 37.02 -33.30
CA VAL A 560 72.54 37.01 -32.13
C VAL A 560 71.80 38.34 -31.99
N GLY A 561 72.51 39.47 -32.14
CA GLY A 561 71.90 40.80 -32.11
C GLY A 561 70.88 41.01 -33.23
N ILE A 562 71.23 40.64 -34.46
CA ILE A 562 70.33 40.73 -35.63
C ILE A 562 69.06 39.90 -35.41
N ALA A 563 69.23 38.64 -34.98
CA ALA A 563 68.10 37.77 -34.68
C ALA A 563 67.21 38.38 -33.59
N GLY A 564 67.81 38.88 -32.51
CA GLY A 564 67.04 39.49 -31.42
C GLY A 564 66.18 40.67 -31.86
N ILE A 565 66.73 41.59 -32.64
CA ILE A 565 65.97 42.73 -33.18
C ILE A 565 64.81 42.25 -34.04
N LEU A 566 65.03 41.27 -34.92
CA LEU A 566 63.97 40.74 -35.79
C LEU A 566 62.90 39.99 -35.02
N LEU A 567 63.25 39.17 -34.04
CA LEU A 567 62.29 38.44 -33.22
C LEU A 567 61.45 39.39 -32.37
N ALA A 568 62.07 40.40 -31.75
CA ALA A 568 61.35 41.44 -31.02
C ALA A 568 60.42 42.26 -31.94
N ALA A 569 60.86 42.57 -33.17
CA ALA A 569 60.06 43.29 -34.16
C ALA A 569 58.84 42.47 -34.61
N VAL A 570 59.03 41.19 -34.92
CA VAL A 570 57.99 40.29 -35.42
C VAL A 570 56.95 39.99 -34.34
N VAL A 571 57.37 39.74 -33.10
CA VAL A 571 56.43 39.56 -31.97
C VAL A 571 55.75 40.88 -31.61
N GLY A 572 56.52 41.97 -31.49
CA GLY A 572 56.02 43.29 -31.14
C GLY A 572 54.99 43.80 -32.15
N ALA A 573 55.20 43.58 -33.45
CA ALA A 573 54.28 43.98 -34.50
C ALA A 573 52.86 43.39 -34.34
N LEU A 574 52.73 42.17 -33.81
CA LEU A 574 51.43 41.53 -33.55
C LEU A 574 50.71 42.11 -32.33
N ILE A 575 51.41 42.89 -31.49
CA ILE A 575 50.90 43.43 -30.23
C ILE A 575 50.64 44.92 -30.36
N ASP A 576 51.67 45.71 -30.71
CA ASP A 576 51.62 47.17 -30.71
C ASP A 576 52.73 47.76 -31.59
N ASP A 577 52.41 48.79 -32.37
CA ASP A 577 53.35 49.50 -33.24
C ASP A 577 54.49 50.18 -32.45
N LYS A 578 54.26 50.53 -31.18
CA LYS A 578 55.26 51.18 -30.30
C LYS A 578 56.58 50.41 -30.24
N PHE A 579 56.56 49.08 -30.37
CA PHE A 579 57.76 48.25 -30.27
C PHE A 579 58.67 48.43 -31.49
N ALA A 580 58.11 48.68 -32.67
CA ALA A 580 58.90 49.00 -33.85
C ALA A 580 59.59 50.36 -33.69
N ASP A 581 58.88 51.35 -33.16
CA ASP A 581 59.45 52.67 -32.90
C ASP A 581 60.56 52.60 -31.83
N ALA A 582 60.34 51.84 -30.74
CA ALA A 582 61.36 51.64 -29.70
C ALA A 582 62.63 50.97 -30.25
N LEU A 583 62.51 49.90 -31.05
CA LEU A 583 63.66 49.22 -31.65
C LEU A 583 64.46 50.14 -32.59
N ASN A 584 63.79 50.90 -33.45
CA ASN A 584 64.45 51.84 -34.37
C ASN A 584 65.16 52.98 -33.62
N ASN A 585 64.49 53.57 -32.62
CA ASN A 585 64.98 54.75 -31.92
C ASN A 585 66.08 54.43 -30.90
N GLU A 586 66.00 53.26 -30.25
CA GLU A 586 66.86 52.95 -29.10
C GLU A 586 67.97 51.95 -29.40
N ILE A 587 67.76 51.04 -30.35
CA ILE A 587 68.66 49.89 -30.60
C ILE A 587 69.41 50.05 -31.91
N ILE A 588 68.68 50.17 -33.03
CA ILE A 588 69.25 50.07 -34.38
C ILE A 588 70.12 51.29 -34.70
N ARG A 589 69.73 52.49 -34.22
CA ARG A 589 70.34 53.81 -34.47
C ARG A 589 70.52 54.14 -35.96
N PRO A 590 69.84 55.15 -36.51
CA PRO A 590 70.10 55.59 -37.88
C PRO A 590 71.55 56.09 -37.99
N ALA A 591 72.23 55.78 -39.10
CA ALA A 591 73.52 56.39 -39.41
C ALA A 591 73.31 57.92 -39.50
N HIS A 592 73.92 58.66 -38.58
CA HIS A 592 73.96 60.13 -38.62
C HIS A 592 74.90 60.62 -39.71
#